data_AF-A0A7Y7J0L2-F1
#
_entry.id   AF-A0A7Y7J0L2-F1
#
_cell.length_a   1.000
_cell.length_b   1.000
_cell.length_c   1.000
_cell.angle_alpha   90.00
_cell.angle_beta   90.00
_cell.angle_gamma   90.00
#
_symmetry.space_group_name_H-M   'P 1'
#
loop_
_entity.id
_entity.type
_entity.pdbx_description
1 polymer ?
#
loop_
_entity_poly.entity_id
_entity_poly.type
_entity_poly.pdbx_seq_one_letter_code
_entity_poly.pdbx_strand_id
1 'polypeptide(L)'
;MLDATMARVGAGLADLPPGRRLRVLHVKSLVPLTVDGGGTIIDEWIGRAGGRNVAAAISGNMRPVSLEQVAAWDPDVVILGPDSGDLARVSAQWGALRAVRDGRVYRNPSGVFPWDRYGSELPLQVLWAAKTLYPGRFARVDMAFETIKFYREFFGYDLTPGEAARILAARPPAGDAE
;
A
#
# COMPACT_ATOMS: atom_id res chain seq x y z
N MET A 1 6.30 -19.00 -1.80
CA MET A 1 5.13 -18.07 -1.79
C MET A 1 5.42 -16.73 -2.45
N LEU A 2 6.58 -16.09 -2.17
CA LEU A 2 6.96 -14.81 -2.80
C LEU A 2 7.04 -14.93 -4.34
N ASP A 3 7.80 -15.89 -4.87
CA ASP A 3 7.98 -16.06 -6.32
C ASP A 3 6.65 -16.31 -7.05
N ALA A 4 5.79 -17.15 -6.49
CA ALA A 4 4.46 -17.40 -7.04
C ALA A 4 3.60 -16.14 -7.09
N THR A 5 3.71 -15.29 -6.06
CA THR A 5 3.00 -14.00 -6.03
C THR A 5 3.56 -13.03 -7.07
N MET A 6 4.89 -12.95 -7.20
CA MET A 6 5.54 -12.12 -8.22
C MET A 6 5.18 -12.57 -9.63
N ALA A 7 5.14 -13.88 -9.89
CA ALA A 7 4.71 -14.41 -11.18
C ALA A 7 3.24 -14.06 -11.48
N ARG A 8 2.35 -14.19 -10.49
CA ARG A 8 0.93 -13.84 -10.64
C ARG A 8 0.73 -12.35 -10.91
N VAL A 9 1.41 -11.49 -10.16
CA VAL A 9 1.34 -10.03 -10.35
C VAL A 9 1.95 -9.65 -11.70
N GLY A 10 3.09 -10.23 -12.07
CA GLY A 10 3.72 -10.04 -13.37
C GLY A 10 2.80 -10.43 -14.53
N ALA A 11 2.15 -11.59 -14.45
CA ALA A 11 1.19 -12.03 -15.47
C ALA A 11 -0.01 -11.09 -15.60
N GLY A 12 -0.56 -10.61 -14.48
CA GLY A 12 -1.68 -9.65 -14.48
C GLY A 12 -1.31 -8.28 -15.05
N LEU A 13 -0.02 -7.94 -15.10
CA LEU A 13 0.51 -6.66 -15.57
C LEU A 13 1.30 -6.77 -16.88
N ALA A 14 1.34 -7.94 -17.52
CA ALA A 14 2.23 -8.21 -18.66
C ALA A 14 1.99 -7.25 -19.84
N ASP A 15 0.75 -6.79 -20.02
CA ASP A 15 0.33 -5.88 -21.08
C ASP A 15 0.30 -4.40 -20.65
N LEU A 16 0.74 -4.06 -19.43
CA LEU A 16 0.69 -2.71 -18.90
C LEU A 16 1.94 -1.91 -19.34
N PRO A 17 1.83 -0.99 -20.32
CA PRO A 17 2.99 -0.21 -20.75
C PRO A 17 3.41 0.79 -19.65
N PRO A 18 4.70 1.18 -19.59
CA PRO A 18 5.21 2.13 -18.60
C PRO A 18 4.40 3.43 -18.48
N GLY A 19 3.93 3.98 -19.60
CA GLY A 19 3.13 5.21 -19.63
C GLY A 19 1.71 5.10 -19.06
N ARG A 20 1.24 3.88 -18.77
CA ARG A 20 -0.06 3.60 -18.12
C ARG A 20 0.10 3.22 -16.65
N ARG A 21 1.33 3.18 -16.13
CA ARG A 21 1.59 2.93 -14.71
C ARG A 21 1.15 4.13 -13.89
N LEU A 22 0.32 3.87 -12.88
CA LEU A 22 -0.19 4.90 -11.99
C LEU A 22 0.93 5.51 -11.16
N ARG A 23 0.86 6.84 -10.99
CA ARG A 23 1.68 7.60 -10.06
C ARG A 23 1.20 7.35 -8.64
N VAL A 24 2.06 6.79 -7.81
CA VAL A 24 1.77 6.42 -6.43
C VAL A 24 2.61 7.26 -5.49
N LEU A 25 1.98 7.86 -4.49
CA LEU A 25 2.66 8.45 -3.35
C LEU A 25 2.44 7.54 -2.14
N HIS A 26 3.52 7.15 -1.47
CA HIS A 26 3.42 6.56 -0.14
C HIS A 26 3.74 7.61 0.92
N VAL A 27 2.87 7.73 1.92
CA VAL A 27 2.99 8.68 3.03
C VAL A 27 3.20 7.90 4.31
N LYS A 28 4.38 8.04 4.93
CA LYS A 28 4.66 7.44 6.23
C LYS A 28 4.01 8.24 7.35
N SER A 29 4.15 9.56 7.36
CA SER A 29 3.47 10.40 8.35
C SER A 29 2.84 11.62 7.67
N LEU A 30 1.64 11.98 8.11
CA LEU A 30 0.99 13.22 7.72
C LEU A 30 1.44 14.41 8.57
N VAL A 31 1.92 14.16 9.80
CA VAL A 31 2.39 15.19 10.75
C VAL A 31 3.60 14.67 11.54
N PRO A 32 4.82 15.16 11.30
CA PRO A 32 5.21 15.97 10.14
C PRO A 32 5.04 15.18 8.83
N LEU A 33 4.80 15.89 7.72
CA LEU A 33 4.63 15.25 6.41
C LEU A 33 5.93 14.60 5.94
N THR A 34 5.93 13.26 5.86
CA THR A 34 7.06 12.46 5.40
C THR A 34 6.61 11.37 4.43
N VAL A 35 7.41 11.13 3.40
CA VAL A 35 7.14 10.18 2.31
C VAL A 35 8.32 9.23 2.11
N ASP A 36 8.05 8.05 1.56
CA ASP A 36 9.10 7.08 1.24
C ASP A 36 9.55 7.21 -0.22
N GLY A 37 10.83 7.52 -0.40
CA GLY A 37 11.43 7.82 -1.69
C GLY A 37 12.07 6.62 -2.39
N GLY A 38 12.92 6.88 -3.37
CA GLY A 38 13.59 5.88 -4.19
C GLY A 38 14.64 5.05 -3.45
N GLY A 39 14.88 3.84 -3.96
CA GLY A 39 15.85 2.90 -3.37
C GLY A 39 15.38 2.29 -2.04
N THR A 40 14.07 2.33 -1.77
CA THR A 40 13.44 1.77 -0.58
C THR A 40 12.65 0.51 -0.94
N ILE A 41 12.30 -0.31 0.06
CA ILE A 41 11.36 -1.43 -0.17
C ILE A 41 9.99 -0.93 -0.67
N ILE A 42 9.63 0.31 -0.33
CA ILE A 42 8.38 0.95 -0.74
C ILE A 42 8.40 1.26 -2.23
N ASP A 43 9.47 1.89 -2.70
CA ASP A 43 9.71 2.10 -4.12
C ASP A 43 9.68 0.76 -4.89
N GLU A 44 10.31 -0.28 -4.34
CA GLU A 44 10.35 -1.60 -4.93
C GLU A 44 8.97 -2.25 -5.05
N TRP A 45 8.19 -2.33 -3.97
CA TRP A 45 6.88 -2.98 -4.03
C TRP A 45 5.88 -2.16 -4.85
N ILE A 46 5.99 -0.82 -4.88
CA ILE A 46 5.21 0.03 -5.79
C ILE A 46 5.53 -0.34 -7.24
N GLY A 47 6.81 -0.45 -7.59
CA GLY A 47 7.26 -0.81 -8.93
C GLY A 47 6.79 -2.21 -9.35
N ARG A 48 6.88 -3.19 -8.44
CA ARG A 48 6.42 -4.58 -8.66
C ARG A 48 4.91 -4.68 -8.81
N ALA A 49 4.15 -3.82 -8.12
CA ALA A 49 2.70 -3.71 -8.24
C ALA A 49 2.24 -2.96 -9.51
N GLY A 50 3.18 -2.51 -10.36
CA GLY A 50 2.88 -1.78 -11.59
C GLY A 50 2.63 -0.29 -11.38
N GLY A 51 3.00 0.27 -10.24
CA GLY A 51 3.00 1.71 -9.99
C GLY A 51 4.32 2.38 -10.37
N ARG A 52 4.35 3.70 -10.23
CA ARG A 52 5.55 4.56 -10.26
C ARG A 52 5.56 5.43 -9.01
N ASN A 53 6.57 5.29 -8.16
CA ASN A 53 6.73 6.16 -7.00
C ASN A 53 7.02 7.59 -7.46
N VAL A 54 6.15 8.54 -7.09
CA VAL A 54 6.37 9.95 -7.46
C VAL A 54 7.52 10.60 -6.68
N ALA A 55 7.87 10.04 -5.53
CA ALA A 55 8.98 10.48 -4.68
C ALA A 55 10.32 9.79 -5.01
N ALA A 56 10.39 8.98 -6.08
CA ALA A 56 11.57 8.17 -6.42
C ALA A 56 12.88 8.97 -6.59
N ALA A 57 12.78 10.26 -6.95
CA ALA A 57 13.94 11.13 -7.08
C ALA A 57 14.60 11.49 -5.73
N ILE A 58 13.89 11.32 -4.61
CA ILE A 58 14.43 11.52 -3.26
C ILE A 58 14.86 10.16 -2.74
N SER A 59 16.12 9.97 -2.33
CA SER A 59 16.59 8.67 -1.86
C SER A 59 16.21 8.40 -0.40
N GLY A 60 15.67 7.21 -0.09
CA GLY A 60 15.47 6.73 1.27
C GLY A 60 14.07 6.96 1.87
N ASN A 61 13.85 6.44 3.09
CA ASN A 61 12.58 6.47 3.80
C ASN A 61 12.35 7.78 4.56
N MET A 62 11.08 8.06 4.89
CA MET A 62 10.66 9.12 5.82
C MET A 62 11.24 10.50 5.48
N ARG A 63 11.24 10.85 4.19
CA ARG A 63 11.79 12.12 3.72
C ARG A 63 10.77 13.23 3.91
N PRO A 64 11.16 14.34 4.57
CA PRO A 64 10.26 15.47 4.74
C PRO A 64 10.01 16.12 3.38
N VAL A 65 8.74 16.44 3.12
CA VAL A 65 8.29 17.12 1.90
C VAL A 65 7.20 18.13 2.25
N SER A 66 6.98 19.10 1.38
CA SER A 66 5.85 20.01 1.51
C SER A 66 4.62 19.48 0.77
N LEU A 67 3.43 20.00 1.12
CA LEU A 67 2.21 19.64 0.41
C LEU A 67 2.20 20.20 -1.02
N GLU A 68 2.87 21.33 -1.27
CA GLU A 68 3.06 21.89 -2.61
C GLU A 68 3.89 20.94 -3.49
N GLN A 69 4.94 20.33 -2.93
CA GLN A 69 5.73 19.33 -3.63
C GLN A 69 4.89 18.09 -3.97
N VAL A 70 4.05 17.65 -3.04
CA VAL A 70 3.08 16.57 -3.30
C VAL A 70 2.08 16.95 -4.39
N ALA A 71 1.58 18.18 -4.39
CA ALA A 71 0.67 18.67 -5.42
C ALA A 71 1.34 18.74 -6.80
N ALA A 72 2.60 19.16 -6.88
CA ALA A 72 3.37 19.20 -8.12
C ALA A 72 3.62 17.81 -8.72
N TRP A 73 3.75 16.78 -7.88
CA TRP A 73 3.84 15.39 -8.33
C TRP A 73 2.51 14.83 -8.87
N ASP A 74 1.38 15.38 -8.41
CA ASP A 74 0.02 15.03 -8.81
C ASP A 74 -0.22 13.50 -8.80
N PRO A 75 -0.09 12.82 -7.66
CA PRO A 75 -0.27 11.37 -7.60
C PRO A 75 -1.67 10.95 -8.07
N ASP A 76 -1.75 9.81 -8.74
CA ASP A 76 -3.03 9.16 -9.10
C ASP A 76 -3.61 8.38 -7.92
N VAL A 77 -2.75 7.94 -6.99
CA VAL A 77 -3.09 7.17 -5.79
C VAL A 77 -2.21 7.63 -4.63
N VAL A 78 -2.81 7.81 -3.46
CA VAL A 78 -2.08 8.00 -2.19
C VAL A 78 -2.25 6.75 -1.33
N ILE A 79 -1.14 6.15 -0.89
CA ILE A 79 -1.12 5.05 0.07
C ILE A 79 -0.55 5.59 1.38
N LEU A 80 -1.38 5.56 2.41
CA LEU A 80 -1.02 5.95 3.77
C LEU A 80 -0.46 4.73 4.50
N GLY A 81 0.67 4.87 5.18
CA GLY A 81 1.14 3.86 6.15
C GLY A 81 0.07 3.62 7.23
N PRO A 82 0.06 2.44 7.89
CA PRO A 82 -1.00 2.09 8.83
C PRO A 82 -1.13 3.10 9.97
N ASP A 83 -0.02 3.67 10.41
CA ASP A 83 0.12 4.63 11.51
C ASP A 83 0.37 6.08 11.06
N SER A 84 0.05 6.42 9.80
CA SER A 84 0.36 7.73 9.21
C SER A 84 -0.40 8.94 9.78
N GLY A 85 -1.32 8.73 10.72
CA GLY A 85 -2.35 9.69 11.08
C GLY A 85 -3.52 9.72 10.09
N ASP A 86 -4.43 10.66 10.28
CA ASP A 86 -5.69 10.78 9.53
C ASP A 86 -5.72 12.05 8.68
N LEU A 87 -6.12 11.94 7.41
CA LEU A 87 -6.30 13.10 6.53
C LEU A 87 -7.38 14.06 7.05
N ALA A 88 -8.36 13.58 7.79
CA ALA A 88 -9.38 14.42 8.43
C ALA A 88 -8.80 15.35 9.51
N ARG A 89 -7.55 15.10 9.96
CA ARG A 89 -6.88 15.87 11.02
C ARG A 89 -5.76 16.78 10.50
N VAL A 90 -5.61 16.93 9.19
CA VAL A 90 -4.58 17.78 8.58
C VAL A 90 -5.19 18.89 7.71
N SER A 91 -4.32 19.73 7.12
CA SER A 91 -4.73 20.85 6.28
C SER A 91 -5.75 20.46 5.22
N ALA A 92 -6.82 21.25 5.11
CA ALA A 92 -7.87 21.08 4.09
C ALA A 92 -7.32 21.14 2.64
N GLN A 93 -6.10 21.68 2.46
CA GLN A 93 -5.39 21.70 1.17
C GLN A 93 -5.15 20.29 0.60
N TRP A 94 -5.13 19.23 1.41
CA TRP A 94 -5.09 17.85 0.90
C TRP A 94 -6.28 17.53 -0.01
N GLY A 95 -7.45 18.14 0.24
CA GLY A 95 -8.63 18.01 -0.62
C GLY A 95 -8.46 18.59 -2.03
N ALA A 96 -7.40 19.38 -2.29
CA ALA A 96 -7.06 19.86 -3.62
C ALA A 96 -6.31 18.82 -4.47
N LEU A 97 -5.80 17.74 -3.86
CA LEU A 97 -5.14 16.67 -4.59
C LEU A 97 -6.19 15.82 -5.32
N ARG A 98 -5.93 15.52 -6.60
CA ARG A 98 -6.85 14.70 -7.40
C ARG A 98 -7.08 13.32 -6.78
N ALA A 99 -6.04 12.63 -6.30
CA ALA A 99 -6.19 11.34 -5.63
C ALA A 99 -7.14 11.40 -4.42
N VAL A 100 -7.18 12.51 -3.69
CA VAL A 100 -8.09 12.70 -2.55
C VAL A 100 -9.52 12.94 -3.04
N ARG A 101 -9.70 13.83 -4.02
CA ARG A 101 -11.03 14.10 -4.63
C ARG A 101 -11.66 12.86 -5.25
N ASP A 102 -10.85 12.03 -5.91
CA ASP A 102 -11.29 10.83 -6.61
C ASP A 102 -11.44 9.63 -5.65
N GLY A 103 -11.22 9.82 -4.34
CA GLY A 103 -11.31 8.76 -3.33
C GLY A 103 -10.25 7.67 -3.48
N ARG A 104 -9.14 7.95 -4.16
CA ARG A 104 -8.00 7.03 -4.38
C ARG A 104 -6.94 7.18 -3.30
N VAL A 105 -7.42 7.17 -2.05
CA VAL A 105 -6.59 7.16 -0.84
C VAL A 105 -6.84 5.85 -0.12
N TYR A 106 -5.77 5.09 0.13
CA TYR A 106 -5.84 3.79 0.77
C TYR A 106 -4.91 3.75 1.97
N ARG A 107 -5.32 3.03 3.02
CA ARG A 107 -4.45 2.73 4.15
C ARG A 107 -3.81 1.37 3.93
N ASN A 108 -2.50 1.31 4.08
CA ASN A 108 -1.74 0.09 3.92
C ASN A 108 -2.12 -0.90 5.04
N PRO A 109 -2.35 -2.18 4.73
CA PRO A 109 -2.62 -3.20 5.74
C PRO A 109 -1.46 -3.35 6.75
N SER A 110 -1.80 -3.90 7.90
CA SER A 110 -0.84 -4.24 8.94
C SER A 110 -1.23 -5.56 9.58
N GLY A 111 -0.31 -6.52 9.52
CA GLY A 111 -0.45 -7.84 10.12
C GLY A 111 0.38 -7.96 11.40
N VAL A 112 1.24 -8.98 11.45
CA VAL A 112 2.25 -9.10 12.52
C VAL A 112 3.21 -7.90 12.49
N PHE A 113 3.43 -7.35 11.30
CA PHE A 113 4.14 -6.10 11.09
C PHE A 113 3.45 -5.29 9.96
N PRO A 114 3.66 -3.96 9.86
CA PRO A 114 3.22 -3.20 8.70
C PRO A 114 3.70 -3.83 7.38
N TRP A 115 2.77 -4.11 6.47
CA TRP A 115 3.10 -4.78 5.21
C TRP A 115 3.94 -3.91 4.26
N ASP A 116 3.91 -2.58 4.43
CA ASP A 116 4.71 -1.63 3.66
C ASP A 116 6.17 -1.55 4.11
N ARG A 117 6.60 -2.36 5.08
CA ARG A 117 7.97 -2.40 5.59
C ARG A 117 8.62 -3.75 5.33
N TYR A 118 9.90 -3.85 5.67
CA TYR A 118 10.66 -5.09 5.56
C TYR A 118 10.06 -6.15 6.49
N GLY A 119 9.43 -7.16 5.91
CA GLY A 119 8.76 -8.22 6.66
C GLY A 119 8.45 -9.43 5.79
N SER A 120 8.12 -10.55 6.45
CA SER A 120 7.76 -11.80 5.77
C SER A 120 6.47 -11.69 4.93
N GLU A 121 5.61 -10.72 5.26
CA GLU A 121 4.31 -10.47 4.63
C GLU A 121 4.41 -9.69 3.30
N LEU A 122 5.62 -9.40 2.80
CA LEU A 122 5.85 -8.70 1.53
C LEU A 122 5.09 -9.30 0.31
N PRO A 123 4.88 -10.62 0.17
CA PRO A 123 4.02 -11.14 -0.90
C PRO A 123 2.60 -10.57 -0.85
N LEU A 124 2.01 -10.47 0.35
CA LEU A 124 0.68 -9.89 0.54
C LEU A 124 0.67 -8.40 0.19
N GLN A 125 1.71 -7.66 0.56
CA GLN A 125 1.87 -6.25 0.20
C GLN A 125 1.79 -6.04 -1.31
N VAL A 126 2.57 -6.80 -2.08
CA VAL A 126 2.68 -6.61 -3.54
C VAL A 126 1.37 -6.98 -4.23
N LEU A 127 0.71 -8.06 -3.79
CA LEU A 127 -0.57 -8.48 -4.34
C LEU A 127 -1.69 -7.48 -4.00
N TRP A 128 -1.75 -7.02 -2.74
CA TRP A 128 -2.68 -5.99 -2.31
C TRP A 128 -2.50 -4.69 -3.10
N ALA A 129 -1.27 -4.22 -3.22
CA ALA A 129 -0.95 -3.00 -3.98
C ALA A 129 -1.36 -3.15 -5.45
N ALA A 130 -1.03 -4.28 -6.10
CA ALA A 130 -1.40 -4.51 -7.50
C ALA A 130 -2.93 -4.49 -7.71
N LYS A 131 -3.69 -5.12 -6.80
CA LYS A 131 -5.16 -5.10 -6.82
C LYS A 131 -5.71 -3.69 -6.56
N THR A 132 -5.16 -2.96 -5.59
CA THR A 132 -5.56 -1.58 -5.26
C THR A 132 -5.33 -0.63 -6.45
N LEU A 133 -4.20 -0.77 -7.14
CA LEU A 133 -3.88 0.05 -8.31
C LEU A 133 -4.73 -0.33 -9.54
N TYR A 134 -4.96 -1.63 -9.75
CA TYR A 134 -5.61 -2.16 -10.96
C TYR A 134 -6.70 -3.19 -10.64
N PRO A 135 -7.82 -2.80 -10.01
CA PRO A 135 -8.81 -3.75 -9.52
C PRO A 135 -9.42 -4.63 -10.62
N GLY A 136 -9.58 -4.10 -11.85
CA GLY A 136 -10.07 -4.87 -12.99
C GLY A 136 -9.14 -6.01 -13.43
N ARG A 137 -7.82 -5.83 -13.34
CA ARG A 137 -6.82 -6.87 -13.67
C ARG A 137 -6.73 -7.95 -12.60
N PHE A 138 -7.07 -7.60 -11.37
CA PHE A 138 -7.02 -8.48 -10.19
C PHE A 138 -8.43 -8.73 -9.62
N ALA A 139 -9.45 -8.77 -10.47
CA ALA A 139 -10.84 -8.93 -10.05
C ALA A 139 -11.08 -10.25 -9.31
N ARG A 140 -10.34 -11.30 -9.68
CA ARG A 140 -10.41 -12.65 -9.06
C ARG A 140 -9.58 -12.80 -7.78
N VAL A 141 -8.81 -11.78 -7.38
CA VAL A 141 -8.03 -11.83 -6.14
C VAL A 141 -8.96 -11.50 -4.97
N ASP A 142 -9.09 -12.42 -4.02
CA ASP A 142 -9.72 -12.15 -2.73
C ASP A 142 -8.62 -11.98 -1.68
N MET A 143 -8.37 -10.73 -1.27
CA MET A 143 -7.29 -10.46 -0.31
C MET A 143 -7.52 -11.11 1.05
N ALA A 144 -8.77 -11.28 1.51
CA ALA A 144 -9.02 -11.94 2.79
C ALA A 144 -8.62 -13.42 2.71
N PHE A 145 -9.01 -14.09 1.63
CA PHE A 145 -8.61 -15.47 1.37
C PHE A 145 -7.09 -15.61 1.27
N GLU A 146 -6.41 -14.73 0.52
CA GLU A 146 -4.95 -14.78 0.37
C GLU A 146 -4.22 -14.56 1.70
N THR A 147 -4.72 -13.65 2.55
CA THR A 147 -4.18 -13.41 3.89
C THR A 147 -4.36 -14.62 4.80
N ILE A 148 -5.57 -15.20 4.86
CA ILE A 148 -5.83 -16.40 5.68
C ILE A 148 -4.93 -17.56 5.22
N LYS A 149 -4.85 -17.78 3.91
CA LYS A 149 -3.98 -18.80 3.33
C LYS A 149 -2.52 -18.58 3.71
N PHE A 150 -2.03 -17.35 3.58
CA PHE A 150 -0.66 -17.00 3.92
C PHE A 150 -0.34 -17.31 5.38
N TYR A 151 -1.19 -16.89 6.30
CA TYR A 151 -0.98 -17.11 7.73
C TYR A 151 -0.97 -18.59 8.11
N ARG A 152 -1.86 -19.38 7.51
CA ARG A 152 -1.87 -20.83 7.73
C ARG A 152 -0.61 -21.50 7.20
N GLU A 153 -0.18 -21.17 5.99
CA GLU A 153 0.96 -21.84 5.33
C GLU A 153 2.31 -21.38 5.87
N PHE A 154 2.46 -20.10 6.22
CA PHE A 154 3.74 -19.51 6.61
C PHE A 154 3.93 -19.43 8.12
N PHE A 155 2.87 -19.07 8.86
CA PHE A 155 2.91 -18.93 10.32
C PHE A 155 2.27 -20.10 11.08
N GLY A 156 1.58 -21.02 10.39
CA GLY A 156 0.82 -22.09 11.05
C GLY A 156 -0.38 -21.56 11.85
N TYR A 157 -0.89 -20.38 11.51
CA TYR A 157 -1.98 -19.72 12.24
C TYR A 157 -3.26 -19.65 11.38
N ASP A 158 -4.35 -20.22 11.89
CA ASP A 158 -5.65 -20.22 11.22
C ASP A 158 -6.42 -18.92 11.53
N LEU A 159 -6.17 -17.88 10.74
CA LEU A 159 -6.93 -16.64 10.84
C LEU A 159 -8.43 -16.88 10.56
N THR A 160 -9.27 -16.31 11.42
CA THR A 160 -10.68 -16.10 11.11
C THR A 160 -10.87 -15.03 10.03
N PRO A 161 -12.00 -15.03 9.30
CA PRO A 161 -12.34 -13.94 8.38
C PRO A 161 -12.38 -12.57 9.06
N GLY A 162 -12.76 -12.51 10.34
CA GLY A 162 -12.77 -11.27 11.12
C GLY A 162 -11.37 -10.72 11.36
N GLU A 163 -10.41 -11.56 11.73
CA GLU A 163 -9.02 -11.15 11.93
C GLU A 163 -8.37 -10.72 10.62
N ALA A 164 -8.59 -11.47 9.53
CA ALA A 164 -8.11 -11.09 8.20
C ALA A 164 -8.67 -9.73 7.76
N ALA A 165 -9.95 -9.47 8.00
CA ALA A 165 -10.56 -8.18 7.71
C ALA A 165 -9.94 -7.03 8.54
N ARG A 166 -9.57 -7.28 9.80
CA ARG A 166 -8.90 -6.28 10.64
C ARG A 166 -7.49 -5.99 10.16
N ILE A 167 -6.72 -7.01 9.78
CA ILE A 167 -5.39 -6.88 9.18
C ILE A 167 -5.45 -6.01 7.92
N LEU A 168 -6.37 -6.32 7.00
CA LEU A 168 -6.58 -5.57 5.75
C LEU A 168 -7.04 -4.12 5.99
N ALA A 169 -7.74 -3.88 7.09
CA ALA A 169 -8.17 -2.54 7.51
C ALA A 169 -7.13 -1.81 8.37
N ALA A 170 -5.94 -2.39 8.58
CA ALA A 170 -4.89 -1.88 9.47
C ALA A 170 -5.40 -1.59 10.90
N ARG A 171 -6.31 -2.42 11.40
CA ARG A 171 -6.85 -2.33 12.76
C ARG A 171 -6.08 -3.29 13.67
N PRO A 172 -5.88 -2.93 14.96
CA PRO A 172 -5.31 -3.88 15.93
C PRO A 172 -6.16 -5.14 16.01
N PRO A 173 -5.65 -6.25 16.58
CA PRO A 173 -6.48 -7.40 16.93
C PRO A 173 -7.75 -6.97 17.67
N ALA A 174 -8.82 -7.76 17.59
CA ALA A 174 -9.93 -7.54 18.51
C ALA A 174 -9.35 -7.68 19.93
N GLY A 175 -9.56 -6.67 20.77
CA GLY A 175 -9.31 -6.89 22.20
C GLY A 175 -10.26 -7.98 22.67
N ASP A 176 -9.82 -8.78 23.64
CA ASP A 176 -10.77 -9.48 24.47
C ASP A 176 -11.71 -8.40 25.05
N ALA A 177 -13.03 -8.62 24.97
CA ALA A 177 -13.94 -7.78 25.71
C ALA A 177 -13.63 -7.96 27.19
N GLU A 178 -12.91 -7.01 27.79
CA GLU A 178 -12.91 -6.81 29.25
C GLU A 178 -14.27 -6.31 29.72
#